data_AF-A0A950QJ58-F1
#
_entry.id   AF-A0A950QJ58-F1
#
_cell.length_a   1.000
_cell.length_b   1.000
_cell.length_c   1.000
_cell.angle_alpha   90.00
_cell.angle_beta   90.00
_cell.angle_gamma   90.00
#
_symmetry.space_group_name_H-M   'P 1'
#
loop_
_entity.id
_entity.type
_entity.pdbx_description
1 polymer ?
#
loop_
_entity_poly.entity_id
_entity_poly.type
_entity_poly.pdbx_seq_one_letter_code
_entity_poly.pdbx_strand_id
1 'polypeptide(L)'
;YNIETKQVTEWNVGCEKCHGPGSVHVAHPTNQNIVNPERLDWVRGNDVCIQCHSQGQPPANPIQGKYFDWPVGFLPGERLADYWNLEEHRLGITNFFYWADSSAHKNRMQGNDFAQSMMYHRQVRCFDCHQVHSNQNPSNLGAVGNQLCITCHTPQSPAGPHTTIAEHTHHKEGSAGSECTACHMPKIAITLGDNFVSSHTFRFISPTLTDQFGIPNPCSTCHADKSTKWALAQLKSWQTASPWRVSQ
;
A
#
# COMPACT_ATOMS: atom_id res chain seq x y z
N TYR A 1 10.20 7.15 20.56
CA TYR A 1 11.50 7.24 21.24
C TYR A 1 12.17 8.51 20.77
N ASN A 2 12.49 9.42 21.68
CA ASN A 2 13.32 10.59 21.41
C ASN A 2 14.78 10.19 21.63
N ILE A 3 15.63 10.40 20.62
CA ILE A 3 17.03 9.94 20.64
C ILE A 3 17.93 10.77 21.56
N GLU A 4 17.54 12.00 21.87
CA GLU A 4 18.28 12.92 22.73
C GLU A 4 17.98 12.63 24.21
N THR A 5 16.68 12.59 24.56
CA THR A 5 16.24 12.37 25.95
C THR A 5 16.19 10.89 26.33
N LYS A 6 16.26 9.99 25.34
CA LYS A 6 16.13 8.54 25.48
C LYS A 6 14.80 8.09 26.09
N GLN A 7 13.75 8.89 25.91
CA GLN A 7 12.41 8.61 26.43
C GLN A 7 11.43 8.15 25.35
N VAL A 8 10.48 7.31 25.74
CA VAL A 8 9.35 6.91 24.92
C VAL A 8 8.14 7.73 25.36
N THR A 9 7.50 8.43 24.42
CA THR A 9 6.30 9.22 24.72
C THR A 9 5.08 8.33 24.99
N GLU A 10 4.87 7.33 24.13
CA GLU A 10 3.76 6.37 24.23
C GLU A 10 4.24 4.97 23.83
N TRP A 11 3.67 3.93 24.46
CA TRP A 11 3.91 2.53 24.08
C TRP A 11 3.06 2.15 22.86
N ASN A 12 3.60 1.30 21.99
CA ASN A 12 2.99 0.91 20.70
C ASN A 12 2.74 2.10 19.77
N VAL A 13 1.66 2.04 18.98
CA VAL A 13 1.19 3.15 18.13
C VAL A 13 0.12 3.90 18.93
N GLY A 14 0.56 4.93 19.66
CA GLY A 14 -0.32 5.81 20.42
C GLY A 14 -0.84 7.00 19.60
N CYS A 15 -1.69 7.82 20.22
CA CYS A 15 -2.38 8.92 19.56
C CYS A 15 -1.39 9.92 18.94
N GLU A 16 -0.32 10.25 19.66
CA GLU A 16 0.62 11.30 19.28
C GLU A 16 1.52 10.88 18.10
N LYS A 17 1.56 9.59 17.76
CA LYS A 17 2.22 9.10 16.54
C LYS A 17 1.56 9.55 15.26
N CYS A 18 0.25 9.78 15.30
CA CYS A 18 -0.52 10.27 14.16
C CYS A 18 -0.95 11.73 14.32
N HIS A 19 -1.11 12.19 15.56
CA HIS A 19 -1.65 13.51 15.89
C HIS A 19 -0.60 14.51 16.41
N GLY A 20 0.66 14.09 16.52
CA GLY A 20 1.74 14.90 17.07
C GLY A 20 1.64 15.09 18.59
N PRO A 21 2.58 15.81 19.22
CA PRO A 21 2.60 16.02 20.66
C PRO A 21 1.34 16.76 21.14
N GLY A 22 0.63 16.19 22.11
CA GLY A 22 -0.66 16.65 22.61
C GLY A 22 -0.59 17.50 23.88
N SER A 23 0.58 17.78 24.44
CA SER A 23 0.72 18.49 25.73
C SER A 23 0.05 19.88 25.72
N VAL A 24 0.19 20.64 24.63
CA VAL A 24 -0.46 21.94 24.45
C VAL A 24 -1.98 21.78 24.32
N HIS A 25 -2.42 20.75 23.58
CA HIS A 25 -3.84 20.43 23.41
C HIS A 25 -4.51 20.07 24.74
N VAL A 26 -3.88 19.24 25.56
CA VAL A 26 -4.40 18.87 26.89
C VAL A 26 -4.53 20.10 27.80
N ALA A 27 -3.56 21.01 27.76
CA ALA A 27 -3.60 22.22 28.57
C ALA A 27 -4.65 23.24 28.07
N HIS A 28 -4.87 23.34 26.76
CA HIS A 28 -5.76 24.34 26.14
C HIS A 28 -6.51 23.73 24.94
N PRO A 29 -7.57 22.94 25.13
CA PRO A 29 -8.14 22.14 24.04
C PRO A 29 -8.69 22.99 22.88
N THR A 30 -8.05 22.91 21.71
CA THR A 30 -8.55 23.47 20.46
C THR A 30 -8.29 22.52 19.29
N ASN A 31 -8.98 22.70 18.18
CA ASN A 31 -8.71 21.92 16.97
C ASN A 31 -7.48 22.42 16.17
N GLN A 32 -6.79 23.45 16.66
CA GLN A 32 -5.64 24.07 15.99
C GLN A 32 -4.29 23.63 16.58
N ASN A 33 -4.29 23.13 17.82
CA ASN A 33 -3.08 22.75 18.55
C ASN A 33 -2.90 21.23 18.70
N ILE A 34 -3.64 20.47 17.89
CA ILE A 34 -3.42 19.04 17.68
C ILE A 34 -3.53 18.77 16.19
N VAL A 35 -2.64 17.95 15.65
CA VAL A 35 -2.65 17.64 14.22
C VAL A 35 -3.85 16.76 13.94
N ASN A 36 -4.62 17.09 12.90
CA ASN A 36 -5.62 16.21 12.34
C ASN A 36 -5.18 15.85 10.91
N PRO A 37 -4.77 14.59 10.63
CA PRO A 37 -4.36 14.15 9.30
C PRO A 37 -5.38 14.45 8.20
N GLU A 38 -6.68 14.49 8.52
CA GLU A 38 -7.75 14.85 7.56
C GLU A 38 -7.63 16.29 7.05
N ARG A 39 -7.06 17.20 7.86
CA ARG A 39 -6.89 18.62 7.52
C ARG A 39 -5.57 18.91 6.80
N LEU A 40 -4.71 17.89 6.65
CA LEU A 40 -3.45 18.01 5.93
C LEU A 40 -3.66 17.79 4.43
N ASP A 41 -2.73 18.27 3.61
CA ASP A 41 -2.68 17.85 2.21
C ASP A 41 -2.41 16.34 2.10
N TRP A 42 -2.77 15.75 0.96
CA TRP A 42 -2.72 14.31 0.73
C TRP A 42 -1.30 13.71 0.89
N VAL A 43 -0.24 14.48 0.67
CA VAL A 43 1.14 14.01 0.91
C VAL A 43 1.36 13.87 2.42
N ARG A 44 1.16 14.95 3.18
CA ARG A 44 1.32 14.97 4.64
C ARG A 44 0.38 14.00 5.36
N GLY A 45 -0.85 13.86 4.88
CA GLY A 45 -1.81 12.90 5.42
C GLY A 45 -1.33 11.45 5.25
N ASN A 46 -0.73 11.13 4.10
CA ASN A 46 -0.14 9.81 3.84
C ASN A 46 1.18 9.59 4.59
N ASP A 47 2.00 10.63 4.71
CA ASP A 47 3.27 10.61 5.45
C ASP A 47 3.11 10.08 6.88
N VAL A 48 1.97 10.37 7.53
CA VAL A 48 1.63 9.84 8.86
C VAL A 48 1.61 8.31 8.89
N CYS A 49 1.22 7.64 7.81
CA CYS A 49 1.23 6.18 7.71
C CYS A 49 2.58 5.67 7.19
N ILE A 50 3.11 6.35 6.17
CA ILE A 50 4.34 5.96 5.47
C ILE A 50 5.55 6.02 6.40
N GLN A 51 5.54 6.85 7.45
CA GLN A 51 6.61 6.92 8.46
C GLN A 51 6.94 5.55 9.11
N CYS A 52 5.96 4.63 9.14
CA CYS A 52 6.10 3.29 9.73
C CYS A 52 5.84 2.15 8.74
N HIS A 53 4.96 2.37 7.75
CA HIS A 53 4.58 1.37 6.74
C HIS A 53 5.44 1.48 5.49
N SER A 54 6.71 1.82 5.65
CA SER A 54 7.70 1.83 4.58
C SER A 54 9.04 1.28 5.03
N GLN A 55 9.87 0.92 4.05
CA GLN A 55 11.29 0.70 4.21
C GLN A 55 12.05 1.90 3.66
N GLY A 56 13.18 2.23 4.28
CA GLY A 56 14.01 3.36 3.90
C GLY A 56 15.12 3.63 4.91
N GLN A 57 15.71 4.82 4.80
CA GLN A 57 16.77 5.29 5.68
C GLN A 57 16.61 6.79 5.97
N PRO A 58 17.02 7.28 7.15
CA PRO A 58 17.14 8.72 7.38
C PRO A 58 18.16 9.33 6.39
N PRO A 59 17.95 10.57 5.91
CA PRO A 59 18.86 11.23 4.97
C PRO A 59 20.31 11.33 5.46
N ALA A 60 20.52 11.42 6.78
CA ALA A 60 21.82 11.55 7.41
C ALA A 60 22.10 10.38 8.39
N ASN A 61 22.06 9.13 7.90
CA ASN A 61 22.41 7.96 8.71
C ASN A 61 23.93 7.66 8.60
N PRO A 62 24.68 7.42 9.71
CA PRO A 62 24.23 7.39 11.10
C PRO A 62 24.04 8.78 11.73
N ILE A 63 23.04 8.90 12.62
CA ILE A 63 22.79 10.10 13.42
C ILE A 63 23.49 9.94 14.78
N GLN A 64 24.39 10.86 15.12
CA GLN A 64 25.18 10.81 16.37
C GLN A 64 25.92 9.45 16.57
N GLY A 65 26.45 8.89 15.48
CA GLY A 65 27.20 7.62 15.49
C GLY A 65 26.34 6.37 15.66
N LYS A 66 25.00 6.47 15.55
CA LYS A 66 24.09 5.33 15.58
C LYS A 66 23.25 5.24 14.32
N TYR A 67 23.04 4.01 13.86
CA TYR A 67 22.17 3.73 12.73
C TYR A 67 20.73 3.59 13.21
N PHE A 68 19.82 4.22 12.47
CA PHE A 68 18.39 4.18 12.71
C PHE A 68 17.65 3.70 11.47
N ASP A 69 16.60 2.92 11.67
CA ASP A 69 15.72 2.34 10.64
C ASP A 69 14.29 2.90 10.75
N TRP A 70 14.15 4.15 11.21
CA TRP A 70 12.90 4.91 11.25
C TRP A 70 13.16 6.41 11.04
N PRO A 71 12.15 7.22 10.68
CA PRO A 71 12.30 8.65 10.46
C PRO A 71 12.52 9.42 11.77
N VAL A 72 13.78 9.52 12.19
CA VAL A 72 14.16 10.19 13.44
C VAL A 72 13.79 11.67 13.37
N GLY A 73 12.96 12.12 14.32
CA GLY A 73 12.58 13.53 14.47
C GLY A 73 11.31 13.94 13.74
N PHE A 74 10.80 13.10 12.82
CA PHE A 74 9.55 13.39 12.10
C PHE A 74 8.37 13.56 13.06
N LEU A 75 7.62 14.64 12.88
CA LEU A 75 6.34 14.87 13.52
C LEU A 75 5.20 14.96 12.48
N PRO A 76 4.00 14.43 12.79
CA PRO A 76 2.83 14.61 11.94
C PRO A 76 2.60 16.09 11.58
N GLY A 77 2.33 16.37 10.30
CA GLY A 77 2.21 17.73 9.76
C GLY A 77 3.47 18.21 9.03
N GLU A 78 4.63 17.60 9.27
CA GLU A 78 5.85 17.84 8.51
C GLU A 78 5.87 17.02 7.20
N ARG A 79 6.87 17.24 6.34
CA ARG A 79 7.10 16.42 5.14
C ARG A 79 8.01 15.25 5.52
N LEU A 80 7.55 14.02 5.31
CA LEU A 80 8.34 12.84 5.66
C LEU A 80 9.65 12.76 4.88
N ALA A 81 9.68 13.25 3.64
CA ALA A 81 10.87 13.27 2.79
C ALA A 81 12.06 14.06 3.38
N ASP A 82 11.81 14.97 4.32
CA ASP A 82 12.88 15.71 5.02
C ASP A 82 13.59 14.84 6.07
N TYR A 83 12.96 13.72 6.47
CA TYR A 83 13.40 12.83 7.55
C TYR A 83 13.62 11.38 7.10
N TRP A 84 13.14 11.01 5.90
CA TRP A 84 13.10 9.64 5.42
C TRP A 84 13.23 9.55 3.90
N ASN A 85 14.25 8.84 3.45
CA ASN A 85 14.35 8.40 2.07
C ASN A 85 13.77 6.99 1.98
N LEU A 86 12.67 6.83 1.24
CA LEU A 86 12.14 5.51 0.90
C LEU A 86 13.21 4.69 0.17
N GLU A 87 13.19 3.37 0.36
CA GLU A 87 14.13 2.50 -0.33
C GLU A 87 14.10 2.70 -1.84
N GLU A 88 15.29 2.76 -2.44
CA GLU A 88 15.43 2.97 -3.88
C GLU A 88 15.01 1.71 -4.64
N HIS A 89 14.26 1.90 -5.72
CA HIS A 89 13.94 0.86 -6.68
C HIS A 89 14.45 1.25 -8.07
N ARG A 90 14.83 0.24 -8.86
CA ARG A 90 15.27 0.43 -10.25
C ARG A 90 14.60 -0.62 -11.13
N LEU A 91 13.95 -0.18 -12.20
CA LEU A 91 13.34 -1.07 -13.17
C LEU A 91 14.41 -2.00 -13.78
N GLY A 92 14.05 -3.28 -13.93
CA GLY A 92 14.93 -4.34 -14.40
C GLY A 92 15.82 -4.96 -13.33
N ILE A 93 15.79 -4.47 -12.08
CA ILE A 93 16.64 -4.98 -10.99
C ILE A 93 15.77 -5.53 -9.86
N THR A 94 15.85 -6.85 -9.63
CA THR A 94 15.37 -7.46 -8.39
C THR A 94 16.43 -7.27 -7.31
N ASN A 95 16.04 -6.72 -6.17
CA ASN A 95 16.90 -6.57 -4.99
C ASN A 95 16.22 -7.15 -3.74
N PHE A 96 16.77 -6.86 -2.57
CA PHE A 96 16.21 -7.35 -1.30
C PHE A 96 14.77 -6.86 -1.06
N PHE A 97 14.39 -5.68 -1.54
CA PHE A 97 13.10 -5.04 -1.25
C PHE A 97 12.09 -5.12 -2.41
N TYR A 98 12.58 -5.06 -3.64
CA TYR A 98 11.78 -4.90 -4.86
C TYR A 98 12.03 -6.00 -5.89
N TRP A 99 10.96 -6.33 -6.62
CA TRP A 99 11.02 -7.08 -7.87
C TRP A 99 11.50 -6.17 -9.00
N ALA A 100 11.91 -6.76 -10.13
CA ALA A 100 12.39 -6.01 -11.29
C ALA A 100 11.37 -5.03 -11.88
N ASP A 101 10.07 -5.19 -11.64
CA ASP A 101 9.03 -4.24 -12.05
C ASP A 101 8.79 -3.10 -11.04
N SER A 102 9.64 -3.01 -10.01
CA SER A 102 9.57 -2.09 -8.88
C SER A 102 8.40 -2.30 -7.91
N SER A 103 7.68 -3.42 -7.99
CA SER A 103 6.76 -3.81 -6.92
C SER A 103 7.53 -4.36 -5.71
N ALA A 104 7.08 -4.02 -4.50
CA ALA A 104 7.70 -4.51 -3.28
C ALA A 104 7.48 -6.01 -3.05
N HIS A 105 8.37 -6.68 -2.30
CA HIS A 105 8.22 -8.08 -1.86
C HIS A 105 8.72 -8.37 -0.44
N LYS A 106 8.66 -7.35 0.42
CA LYS A 106 8.97 -7.47 1.85
C LYS A 106 7.87 -6.85 2.71
N ASN A 107 7.94 -7.17 3.99
CA ASN A 107 7.04 -6.60 4.99
C ASN A 107 7.29 -5.09 5.16
N ARG A 108 6.23 -4.35 5.54
CA ARG A 108 6.23 -2.90 5.75
C ARG A 108 6.67 -2.10 4.52
N MET A 109 6.17 -2.47 3.34
CA MET A 109 6.44 -1.76 2.10
C MET A 109 5.18 -1.20 1.43
N GLN A 110 4.04 -1.21 2.12
CA GLN A 110 2.78 -0.67 1.60
C GLN A 110 2.93 0.80 1.19
N GLY A 111 3.67 1.61 1.96
CA GLY A 111 3.97 3.00 1.63
C GLY A 111 4.89 3.15 0.42
N ASN A 112 5.90 2.28 0.27
CA ASN A 112 6.78 2.24 -0.91
C ASN A 112 5.99 1.93 -2.19
N ASP A 113 5.07 0.96 -2.13
CA ASP A 113 4.16 0.61 -3.21
C ASP A 113 3.12 1.70 -3.48
N PHE A 114 2.56 2.28 -2.41
CA PHE A 114 1.49 3.28 -2.51
C PHE A 114 2.01 4.58 -3.13
N ALA A 115 3.20 5.05 -2.74
CA ALA A 115 3.77 6.30 -3.23
C ALA A 115 4.02 6.31 -4.75
N GLN A 116 4.23 5.14 -5.37
CA GLN A 116 4.36 4.98 -6.83
C GLN A 116 3.01 4.72 -7.54
N SER A 117 1.92 4.57 -6.79
CA SER A 117 0.63 4.14 -7.32
C SER A 117 -0.15 5.29 -7.96
N MET A 118 -1.04 4.94 -8.90
CA MET A 118 -2.00 5.91 -9.45
C MET A 118 -2.94 6.48 -8.38
N MET A 119 -3.22 5.74 -7.30
CA MET A 119 -4.06 6.24 -6.20
C MET A 119 -3.40 7.42 -5.49
N TYR A 120 -2.11 7.28 -5.16
CA TYR A 120 -1.32 8.36 -4.56
C TYR A 120 -1.26 9.57 -5.48
N HIS A 121 -0.97 9.38 -6.77
CA HIS A 121 -0.98 10.48 -7.75
C HIS A 121 -2.36 11.10 -8.01
N ARG A 122 -3.44 10.40 -7.66
CA ARG A 122 -4.82 10.93 -7.65
C ARG A 122 -5.25 11.44 -6.27
N GLN A 123 -4.29 11.70 -5.38
CA GLN A 123 -4.47 12.33 -4.08
C GLN A 123 -5.30 11.51 -3.08
N VAL A 124 -5.45 10.20 -3.33
CA VAL A 124 -6.07 9.28 -2.37
C VAL A 124 -5.15 9.11 -1.18
N ARG A 125 -5.74 9.00 0.00
CA ARG A 125 -5.05 8.85 1.28
C ARG A 125 -5.26 7.47 1.85
N CYS A 126 -4.33 6.99 2.67
CA CYS A 126 -4.43 5.68 3.34
C CYS A 126 -5.78 5.51 4.05
N PHE A 127 -6.23 6.58 4.73
CA PHE A 127 -7.47 6.59 5.51
C PHE A 127 -8.74 6.84 4.69
N ASP A 128 -8.63 7.05 3.37
CA ASP A 128 -9.80 6.93 2.48
C ASP A 128 -10.19 5.45 2.29
N CYS A 129 -9.25 4.52 2.52
CA CYS A 129 -9.51 3.08 2.54
C CYS A 129 -9.53 2.47 3.96
N HIS A 130 -8.71 3.00 4.87
CA HIS A 130 -8.52 2.45 6.22
C HIS A 130 -9.23 3.24 7.32
N GLN A 131 -9.92 2.55 8.22
CA GLN A 131 -10.50 3.11 9.43
C GLN A 131 -9.49 3.06 10.59
N VAL A 132 -8.81 4.18 10.82
CA VAL A 132 -7.66 4.27 11.74
C VAL A 132 -8.00 4.31 13.23
N HIS A 133 -9.27 4.53 13.58
CA HIS A 133 -9.79 4.50 14.96
C HIS A 133 -10.69 3.30 15.22
N SER A 134 -10.45 2.18 14.52
CA SER A 134 -11.15 0.91 14.72
C SER A 134 -10.26 -0.11 15.43
N ASN A 135 -10.88 -0.93 16.28
CA ASN A 135 -10.29 -2.14 16.84
C ASN A 135 -10.78 -3.42 16.14
N GLN A 136 -11.50 -3.29 15.02
CA GLN A 136 -12.11 -4.39 14.28
C GLN A 136 -11.31 -4.67 12.98
N ASN A 137 -10.37 -5.62 13.03
CA ASN A 137 -9.47 -5.94 11.92
C ASN A 137 -10.01 -7.12 11.09
N PRO A 138 -10.48 -6.92 9.85
CA PRO A 138 -9.83 -7.47 8.64
C PRO A 138 -9.99 -6.53 7.42
N SER A 139 -9.14 -5.54 7.15
CA SER A 139 -7.94 -5.11 7.86
C SER A 139 -8.04 -3.61 8.16
N ASN A 140 -8.95 -3.29 9.11
CA ASN A 140 -9.39 -1.93 9.45
C ASN A 140 -9.78 -1.14 8.19
N LEU A 141 -10.70 -1.68 7.39
CA LEU A 141 -11.15 -1.07 6.14
C LEU A 141 -12.44 -0.28 6.36
N GLY A 142 -12.64 0.81 5.61
CA GLY A 142 -13.87 1.60 5.64
C GLY A 142 -15.05 0.94 4.93
N ALA A 143 -14.79 -0.09 4.11
CA ALA A 143 -15.79 -0.91 3.43
C ALA A 143 -15.28 -2.34 3.22
N VAL A 144 -16.20 -3.29 3.01
CA VAL A 144 -15.90 -4.72 2.90
C VAL A 144 -15.83 -5.16 1.44
N GLY A 145 -14.80 -5.96 1.12
CA GLY A 145 -14.61 -6.56 -0.20
C GLY A 145 -14.55 -5.53 -1.33
N ASN A 146 -15.14 -5.89 -2.47
CA ASN A 146 -15.23 -5.03 -3.65
C ASN A 146 -15.81 -3.64 -3.39
N GLN A 147 -16.66 -3.46 -2.38
CA GLN A 147 -17.28 -2.17 -2.08
C GLN A 147 -16.25 -1.06 -1.80
N LEU A 148 -15.09 -1.43 -1.25
CA LEU A 148 -13.98 -0.51 -1.03
C LEU A 148 -13.49 0.11 -2.34
N CYS A 149 -13.38 -0.69 -3.39
CA CYS A 149 -12.86 -0.26 -4.68
C CYS A 149 -13.93 0.44 -5.51
N ILE A 150 -15.13 -0.14 -5.61
CA ILE A 150 -16.19 0.34 -6.53
C ILE A 150 -16.90 1.59 -6.03
N THR A 151 -16.62 2.06 -4.81
CA THR A 151 -17.03 3.40 -4.35
C THR A 151 -16.51 4.48 -5.30
N CYS A 152 -15.29 4.31 -5.83
CA CYS A 152 -14.70 5.22 -6.82
C CYS A 152 -14.62 4.59 -8.21
N HIS A 153 -14.36 3.28 -8.30
CA HIS A 153 -14.22 2.54 -9.55
C HIS A 153 -15.57 2.03 -10.08
N THR A 154 -16.53 2.96 -10.24
CA THR A 154 -17.85 2.63 -10.80
C THR A 154 -17.71 2.18 -12.26
N PRO A 155 -18.67 1.42 -12.81
CA PRO A 155 -18.62 1.00 -14.22
C PRO A 155 -18.48 2.16 -15.23
N GLN A 156 -18.86 3.38 -14.84
CA GLN A 156 -18.76 4.58 -15.69
C GLN A 156 -17.43 5.33 -15.51
N SER A 157 -16.69 5.04 -14.44
CA SER A 157 -15.40 5.67 -14.20
C SER A 157 -14.34 5.15 -15.18
N PRO A 158 -13.38 5.98 -15.64
CA PRO A 158 -12.34 5.53 -16.58
C PRO A 158 -11.54 4.31 -16.10
N ALA A 159 -11.34 4.19 -14.78
CA ALA A 159 -10.62 3.11 -14.16
C ALA A 159 -11.54 2.00 -13.61
N GLY A 160 -12.84 2.04 -13.90
CA GLY A 160 -13.80 1.04 -13.48
C GLY A 160 -13.81 -0.22 -14.35
N PRO A 161 -14.65 -1.21 -14.01
CA PRO A 161 -14.74 -2.46 -14.76
C PRO A 161 -15.44 -2.30 -16.12
N HIS A 162 -16.23 -1.24 -16.35
CA HIS A 162 -17.05 -1.00 -17.55
C HIS A 162 -18.09 -2.09 -17.88
N THR A 163 -18.17 -3.13 -17.06
CA THR A 163 -19.02 -4.31 -17.20
C THR A 163 -19.36 -4.83 -15.80
N THR A 164 -20.11 -5.92 -15.65
CA THR A 164 -20.35 -6.53 -14.33
C THR A 164 -19.06 -7.08 -13.71
N ILE A 165 -19.02 -7.26 -12.38
CA ILE A 165 -17.84 -7.84 -11.73
C ILE A 165 -17.53 -9.25 -12.25
N ALA A 166 -18.56 -10.07 -12.49
CA ALA A 166 -18.38 -11.42 -13.01
C ALA A 166 -17.80 -11.42 -14.44
N GLU A 167 -18.25 -10.50 -15.31
CA GLU A 167 -17.69 -10.34 -16.66
C GLU A 167 -16.28 -9.73 -16.64
N HIS A 168 -15.96 -8.86 -15.68
CA HIS A 168 -14.65 -8.25 -15.57
C HIS A 168 -13.59 -9.23 -15.05
N THR A 169 -13.96 -9.97 -14.00
CA THR A 169 -13.05 -10.91 -13.32
C THR A 169 -13.06 -12.30 -13.98
N HIS A 170 -14.09 -12.62 -14.77
CA HIS A 170 -14.38 -13.97 -15.27
C HIS A 170 -14.46 -15.03 -14.18
N HIS A 171 -14.83 -14.61 -12.97
CA HIS A 171 -15.10 -15.47 -11.83
C HIS A 171 -16.55 -15.34 -11.42
N LYS A 172 -17.09 -16.41 -10.84
CA LYS A 172 -18.45 -16.39 -10.27
C LYS A 172 -18.53 -15.28 -9.20
N GLU A 173 -19.60 -14.52 -9.22
CA GLU A 173 -19.87 -13.51 -8.20
C GLU A 173 -19.82 -14.10 -6.79
N GLY A 174 -19.17 -13.39 -5.87
CA GLY A 174 -18.96 -13.82 -4.48
C GLY A 174 -17.89 -14.90 -4.30
N SER A 175 -17.20 -15.31 -5.36
CA SER A 175 -16.01 -16.18 -5.23
C SER A 175 -14.76 -15.37 -4.88
N ALA A 176 -13.76 -16.02 -4.28
CA ALA A 176 -12.50 -15.36 -3.94
C ALA A 176 -11.81 -14.69 -5.14
N GLY A 177 -11.93 -15.27 -6.34
CA GLY A 177 -11.37 -14.69 -7.57
C GLY A 177 -12.18 -13.50 -8.13
N SER A 178 -13.38 -13.24 -7.61
CA SER A 178 -14.18 -12.06 -7.98
C SER A 178 -13.85 -10.82 -7.14
N GLU A 179 -12.97 -10.93 -6.13
CA GLU A 179 -12.51 -9.79 -5.34
C GLU A 179 -11.46 -8.97 -6.10
N CYS A 180 -11.61 -7.64 -6.14
CA CYS A 180 -10.69 -6.73 -6.81
C CYS A 180 -9.26 -6.92 -6.30
N THR A 181 -9.11 -7.09 -4.98
CA THR A 181 -7.82 -7.27 -4.30
C THR A 181 -7.14 -8.59 -4.66
N ALA A 182 -7.88 -9.61 -5.09
CA ALA A 182 -7.30 -10.89 -5.52
C ALA A 182 -6.39 -10.73 -6.75
N CYS A 183 -6.73 -9.81 -7.65
CA CYS A 183 -5.98 -9.55 -8.88
C CYS A 183 -5.15 -8.26 -8.83
N HIS A 184 -5.64 -7.21 -8.19
CA HIS A 184 -5.00 -5.89 -8.18
C HIS A 184 -4.11 -5.65 -6.96
N MET A 185 -4.23 -6.46 -5.90
CA MET A 185 -3.40 -6.34 -4.69
C MET A 185 -2.83 -7.71 -4.31
N PRO A 186 -2.05 -8.36 -5.20
CA PRO A 186 -1.49 -9.69 -4.95
C PRO A 186 -0.65 -9.71 -3.68
N LYS A 187 -0.56 -10.89 -3.04
CA LYS A 187 0.23 -11.10 -1.84
C LYS A 187 1.73 -11.06 -2.18
N ILE A 188 2.46 -10.13 -1.59
CA ILE A 188 3.88 -9.85 -1.89
C ILE A 188 4.86 -10.32 -0.80
N ALA A 189 4.40 -10.52 0.43
CA ALA A 189 5.23 -11.04 1.51
C ALA A 189 4.41 -11.80 2.56
N ILE A 190 5.08 -12.67 3.30
CA ILE A 190 4.55 -13.33 4.51
C ILE A 190 5.24 -12.70 5.71
N THR A 191 4.48 -12.40 6.76
CA THR A 191 4.99 -11.75 7.97
C THR A 191 5.16 -12.75 9.10
N LEU A 192 4.04 -13.26 9.63
CA LEU A 192 3.99 -14.24 10.72
C LEU A 192 2.81 -15.19 10.47
N GLY A 193 3.09 -16.50 10.43
CA GLY A 193 2.09 -17.51 10.11
C GLY A 193 1.40 -17.22 8.78
N ASP A 194 0.07 -17.16 8.80
CA ASP A 194 -0.77 -16.93 7.62
C ASP A 194 -1.07 -15.44 7.34
N ASN A 195 -0.30 -14.51 7.95
CA ASN A 195 -0.47 -13.07 7.71
C ASN A 195 0.36 -12.61 6.51
N PHE A 196 -0.35 -12.29 5.43
CA PHE A 196 0.23 -11.81 4.18
C PHE A 196 0.19 -10.28 4.09
N VAL A 197 1.17 -9.73 3.38
CA VAL A 197 1.16 -8.33 2.94
C VAL A 197 0.71 -8.31 1.49
N SER A 198 -0.33 -7.53 1.19
CA SER A 198 -0.78 -7.28 -0.18
C SER A 198 -0.05 -6.08 -0.78
N SER A 199 0.23 -6.14 -2.09
CA SER A 199 0.76 -5.00 -2.84
C SER A 199 -0.20 -3.82 -2.79
N HIS A 200 0.36 -2.62 -2.70
CA HIS A 200 -0.38 -1.35 -2.77
C HIS A 200 -0.07 -0.57 -4.06
N THR A 201 0.49 -1.25 -5.08
CA THR A 201 0.63 -0.67 -6.43
C THR A 201 -0.71 -0.61 -7.18
N PHE A 202 -1.69 -1.43 -6.77
CA PHE A 202 -3.00 -1.66 -7.40
C PHE A 202 -2.93 -2.15 -8.86
N ARG A 203 -1.73 -2.48 -9.33
CA ARG A 203 -1.46 -2.93 -10.69
C ARG A 203 -1.82 -4.40 -10.82
N PHE A 204 -2.44 -4.74 -11.93
CA PHE A 204 -2.52 -6.13 -12.36
C PHE A 204 -1.14 -6.58 -12.83
N ILE A 205 -0.60 -7.62 -12.22
CA ILE A 205 0.65 -8.25 -12.65
C ILE A 205 0.29 -9.34 -13.66
N SER A 206 0.66 -9.15 -14.92
CA SER A 206 0.37 -10.14 -15.96
C SER A 206 1.22 -11.40 -15.77
N PRO A 207 0.80 -12.54 -16.33
CA PRO A 207 1.67 -13.72 -16.37
C PRO A 207 2.92 -13.51 -17.24
N THR A 208 2.92 -12.55 -18.16
CA THR A 208 4.10 -12.17 -18.95
C THR A 208 5.21 -11.61 -18.04
N LEU A 209 4.87 -10.78 -17.05
CA LEU A 209 5.83 -10.28 -16.06
C LEU A 209 6.40 -11.42 -15.20
N THR A 210 5.62 -12.47 -14.94
CA THR A 210 6.15 -13.70 -14.32
C THR A 210 7.18 -14.38 -15.22
N ASP A 211 6.86 -14.57 -16.50
CA ASP A 211 7.77 -15.24 -17.45
C ASP A 211 9.07 -14.45 -17.69
N GLN A 212 9.00 -13.12 -17.71
CA GLN A 212 10.16 -12.25 -17.97
C GLN A 212 11.03 -12.02 -16.73
N PHE A 213 10.41 -11.83 -15.56
CA PHE A 213 11.09 -11.29 -14.38
C PHE A 213 10.94 -12.16 -13.13
N GLY A 214 10.24 -13.30 -13.21
CA GLY A 214 9.99 -14.18 -12.07
C GLY A 214 9.02 -13.64 -11.03
N ILE A 215 8.23 -12.62 -11.39
CA ILE A 215 7.35 -11.90 -10.46
C ILE A 215 6.05 -12.71 -10.27
N PRO A 216 5.58 -12.95 -9.03
CA PRO A 216 4.31 -13.64 -8.81
C PRO A 216 3.12 -12.89 -9.43
N ASN A 217 2.30 -13.60 -10.20
CA ASN A 217 1.05 -13.08 -10.74
C ASN A 217 -0.16 -13.60 -9.94
N PRO A 218 -1.29 -12.88 -9.91
CA PRO A 218 -2.48 -13.26 -9.16
C PRO A 218 -3.12 -14.57 -9.64
N CYS A 219 -3.02 -14.91 -10.93
CA CYS A 219 -3.62 -16.12 -11.48
C CYS A 219 -2.95 -17.38 -10.94
N SER A 220 -1.62 -17.45 -11.02
CA SER A 220 -0.83 -18.61 -10.56
C SER A 220 -0.87 -18.80 -9.05
N THR A 221 -1.24 -17.78 -8.28
CA THR A 221 -1.41 -17.88 -6.83
C THR A 221 -2.63 -18.74 -6.46
N CYS A 222 -3.71 -18.68 -7.23
CA CYS A 222 -4.91 -19.50 -7.01
C CYS A 222 -4.95 -20.76 -7.89
N HIS A 223 -4.42 -20.68 -9.11
CA HIS A 223 -4.35 -21.79 -10.07
C HIS A 223 -2.95 -22.40 -10.11
N ALA A 224 -2.50 -22.93 -8.97
CA ALA A 224 -1.14 -23.43 -8.78
C ALA A 224 -0.76 -24.60 -9.71
N ASP A 225 -1.75 -25.31 -10.27
CA ASP A 225 -1.57 -26.42 -11.21
C ASP A 225 -1.51 -25.95 -12.69
N LYS A 226 -1.65 -24.65 -12.95
CA LYS A 226 -1.67 -24.08 -14.30
C LYS A 226 -0.42 -23.27 -14.61
N SER A 227 -0.02 -23.29 -15.88
CA SER A 227 1.11 -22.50 -16.37
C SER A 227 0.71 -21.05 -16.64
N THR A 228 1.70 -20.16 -16.66
CA THR A 228 1.56 -18.78 -17.15
C THR A 228 1.00 -18.74 -18.57
N LYS A 229 1.42 -19.67 -19.44
CA LYS A 229 0.86 -19.84 -20.80
C LYS A 229 -0.65 -20.11 -20.79
N TRP A 230 -1.15 -20.92 -19.87
CA TRP A 230 -2.60 -21.14 -19.72
C TRP A 230 -3.30 -19.86 -19.29
N ALA A 231 -2.77 -19.15 -18.28
CA ALA A 231 -3.37 -17.91 -17.80
C ALA A 231 -3.42 -16.83 -18.90
N LEU A 232 -2.35 -16.69 -19.69
CA LEU A 232 -2.32 -15.80 -20.85
C LEU A 232 -3.35 -16.19 -21.91
N ALA A 233 -3.53 -17.49 -22.17
CA ALA A 233 -4.54 -17.95 -23.11
C ALA A 233 -5.97 -17.64 -22.64
N GLN A 234 -6.23 -17.72 -21.32
CA GLN A 234 -7.51 -17.28 -20.75
C GLN A 234 -7.68 -15.77 -20.92
N LEU A 235 -6.72 -14.95 -20.48
CA LEU A 235 -6.80 -13.49 -20.60
C LEU A 235 -7.01 -13.02 -22.05
N LYS A 236 -6.40 -13.70 -23.03
CA LYS A 236 -6.57 -13.38 -24.47
C LYS A 236 -7.95 -13.73 -25.03
N SER A 237 -8.70 -14.64 -24.39
CA SER A 237 -10.07 -14.98 -24.83
C SER A 237 -11.11 -13.99 -24.32
N TRP A 238 -10.76 -13.14 -23.35
CA TRP A 238 -11.64 -12.16 -22.74
C TRP A 238 -11.82 -10.96 -23.68
N GLN A 239 -13.03 -10.72 -24.16
CA GLN A 239 -13.34 -9.60 -25.07
C GLN A 239 -13.25 -8.23 -24.39
N THR A 240 -13.23 -8.21 -23.05
CA THR A 240 -13.19 -7.02 -22.19
C THR A 240 -11.78 -6.69 -21.72
N ALA A 241 -10.81 -7.59 -21.91
CA ALA A 241 -9.42 -7.36 -21.48
C ALA A 241 -8.68 -6.50 -22.50
N SER A 242 -8.01 -5.44 -22.03
CA SER A 242 -7.13 -4.63 -22.88
C SER A 242 -5.96 -5.49 -23.37
N PRO A 243 -5.78 -5.66 -24.70
CA PRO A 243 -4.67 -6.45 -25.24
C PRO A 243 -3.30 -5.98 -24.75
N TRP A 244 -3.15 -4.66 -24.54
CA TRP A 244 -1.93 -4.05 -24.00
C TRP A 244 -1.65 -4.49 -22.55
N ARG A 245 -2.68 -4.56 -21.69
CA ARG A 245 -2.51 -5.02 -20.29
C ARG A 245 -2.22 -6.52 -20.17
N VAL A 246 -2.61 -7.30 -21.18
CA VAL A 246 -2.34 -8.75 -21.26
C VAL A 246 -0.95 -9.03 -21.85
N SER A 247 -0.42 -8.11 -22.66
CA SER A 247 0.85 -8.28 -23.38
C SER A 247 2.08 -7.71 -22.66
N GLN A 248 1.90 -6.76 -21.74
CA GLN A 248 2.95 -6.24 -20.86
C GLN A 248 3.43 -7.33 -19.92
#